data_AF-A0A3D1EU49-F1
#
_entry.id   AF-A0A3D1EU49-F1
#
_cell.length_a   1.000
_cell.length_b   1.000
_cell.length_c   1.000
_cell.angle_alpha   90.00
_cell.angle_beta   90.00
_cell.angle_gamma   90.00
#
_symmetry.space_group_name_H-M   'P 1'
#
loop_
_entity.id
_entity.type
_entity.pdbx_description
1 polymer ?
#
loop_
_entity_poly.entity_id
_entity_poly.type
_entity_poly.pdbx_seq_one_letter_code
_entity_poly.pdbx_strand_id
1 'polypeptide(L)'
;MQPMICGKCGYDLRGLPERGGCPECGNTYDKNNFSGIAKPDNIYRKSETIAFWLKILTLVFGGIVIMGCSGVLSLFAVNPQKPLITGGVICCMMMLIAIAMITLKWIEDREE
;
A
#
# COMPACT_ATOMS: atom_id res chain seq x y z
N MET A 1 -20.80 -9.28 5.14
CA MET A 1 -21.95 -8.71 4.39
C MET A 1 -21.52 -7.38 3.81
N GLN A 2 -21.50 -7.24 2.49
CA GLN A 2 -21.16 -5.96 1.86
C GLN A 2 -22.33 -4.97 2.06
N PRO A 3 -22.07 -3.71 2.45
CA PRO A 3 -23.12 -2.69 2.54
C PRO A 3 -23.67 -2.41 1.13
N MET A 4 -24.97 -2.60 0.93
CA MET A 4 -25.65 -2.22 -0.32
C MET A 4 -26.26 -0.85 -0.13
N ILE A 5 -25.52 0.19 -0.49
CA ILE A 5 -25.97 1.57 -0.42
C ILE A 5 -26.17 2.13 -1.83
N CYS A 6 -27.13 3.05 -2.00
CA CYS A 6 -27.34 3.73 -3.26
C CYS A 6 -26.10 4.55 -3.63
N GLY A 7 -25.60 4.40 -4.86
CA GLY A 7 -24.40 5.12 -5.34
C GLY A 7 -24.57 6.63 -5.49
N LYS A 8 -25.82 7.14 -5.43
CA LYS A 8 -26.14 8.56 -5.61
C LYS A 8 -26.38 9.30 -4.30
N CYS A 9 -27.13 8.72 -3.36
CA CYS A 9 -27.48 9.37 -2.09
C CYS A 9 -27.00 8.64 -0.83
N GLY A 10 -26.45 7.43 -0.96
CA GLY A 10 -25.98 6.64 0.19
C GLY A 10 -27.08 5.93 0.99
N TYR A 11 -28.34 5.97 0.56
CA TYR A 11 -29.45 5.27 1.23
C TYR A 11 -29.25 3.75 1.25
N ASP A 12 -29.63 3.10 2.35
CA ASP A 12 -29.48 1.65 2.53
C ASP A 12 -30.54 0.85 1.75
N LEU A 13 -30.06 0.00 0.82
CA LEU A 13 -30.90 -0.81 -0.05
C LEU A 13 -31.08 -2.25 0.47
N ARG A 14 -30.54 -2.62 1.64
CA ARG A 14 -30.55 -4.01 2.14
C ARG A 14 -31.95 -4.60 2.32
N GLY A 15 -32.96 -3.79 2.64
CA GLY A 15 -34.36 -4.22 2.81
C GLY A 15 -35.25 -4.07 1.57
N LEU A 16 -34.71 -3.57 0.46
CA LEU A 16 -35.48 -3.26 -0.76
C LEU A 16 -35.44 -4.42 -1.78
N PRO A 17 -36.35 -4.45 -2.77
CA PRO A 17 -36.34 -5.46 -3.84
C PRO A 17 -35.02 -5.46 -4.64
N GLU A 18 -34.75 -6.53 -5.38
CA GLU A 18 -33.52 -6.68 -6.16
C GLU A 18 -33.30 -5.61 -7.22
N ARG A 19 -34.39 -5.08 -7.78
CA ARG A 19 -34.37 -4.03 -8.80
C ARG A 19 -35.42 -3.00 -8.45
N GLY A 20 -35.13 -1.73 -8.70
CA GLY A 20 -36.09 -0.67 -8.47
C GLY A 20 -35.47 0.72 -8.46
N GLY A 21 -36.24 1.68 -7.96
CA GLY A 21 -35.79 3.05 -7.71
C GLY A 21 -35.47 3.25 -6.22
N CYS A 22 -34.42 4.02 -5.95
CA CYS A 22 -34.11 4.46 -4.60
C CYS A 22 -35.22 5.41 -4.09
N PRO A 23 -35.77 5.20 -2.88
CA PRO A 23 -36.88 5.99 -2.36
C PRO A 23 -36.51 7.44 -2.06
N GLU A 24 -35.24 7.71 -1.77
CA GLU A 24 -34.76 9.06 -1.45
C GLU A 24 -34.49 9.91 -2.71
N CYS A 25 -33.81 9.33 -3.70
CA CYS A 25 -33.29 10.10 -4.85
C CYS A 25 -33.85 9.68 -6.21
N GLY A 26 -34.70 8.66 -6.25
CA GLY A 26 -35.28 8.09 -7.47
C GLY A 26 -34.28 7.34 -8.36
N ASN A 27 -33.01 7.21 -7.97
CA ASN A 27 -32.00 6.56 -8.78
C ASN A 27 -32.32 5.07 -8.97
N THR A 28 -32.31 4.60 -10.21
CA THR A 28 -32.50 3.18 -10.50
C THR A 28 -31.29 2.37 -10.02
N TYR A 29 -31.57 1.22 -9.42
CA TYR A 29 -30.56 0.28 -8.97
C TYR A 29 -30.92 -1.16 -9.36
N ASP A 30 -29.91 -1.99 -9.59
CA ASP A 30 -30.04 -3.42 -9.84
C ASP A 30 -28.99 -4.17 -9.00
N LYS A 31 -29.45 -4.98 -8.04
CA LYS A 31 -28.59 -5.79 -7.17
C LYS A 31 -27.90 -6.93 -7.91
N ASN A 32 -28.51 -7.46 -8.97
CA ASN A 32 -27.95 -8.58 -9.72
C ASN A 32 -26.75 -8.15 -10.58
N ASN A 33 -26.79 -6.92 -11.08
CA ASN A 33 -25.72 -6.34 -11.90
C ASN A 33 -24.88 -5.28 -11.15
N PHE A 34 -25.17 -5.04 -9.87
CA PHE A 34 -24.57 -3.98 -9.04
C PHE A 34 -24.66 -2.57 -9.66
N SER A 35 -25.65 -2.31 -10.51
CA SER A 35 -25.82 -1.00 -11.14
C SER A 35 -26.52 -0.03 -10.17
N GLY A 36 -26.08 1.22 -10.11
CA GLY A 36 -26.65 2.23 -9.21
C GLY A 36 -26.41 1.99 -7.71
N ILE A 37 -25.63 0.97 -7.35
CA ILE A 37 -25.17 0.67 -5.99
C ILE A 37 -23.76 1.22 -5.85
N ALA A 38 -23.49 1.92 -4.75
CA ALA A 38 -22.13 2.27 -4.37
C ALA A 38 -21.42 0.95 -4.10
N LYS A 39 -20.60 0.50 -5.05
CA LYS A 39 -19.58 -0.48 -4.73
C LYS A 39 -18.71 0.14 -3.65
N PRO A 40 -18.33 -0.59 -2.58
CA PRO A 40 -17.22 -0.17 -1.75
C PRO A 40 -16.00 -0.13 -2.67
N ASP A 41 -15.78 1.01 -3.29
CA ASP A 41 -14.81 1.22 -4.33
C ASP A 41 -13.46 1.33 -3.65
N ASN A 42 -12.64 0.28 -3.80
CA ASN A 42 -11.20 0.34 -4.08
C ASN A 42 -10.26 1.14 -3.12
N ILE A 43 -10.78 1.78 -2.07
CA ILE A 43 -10.04 2.59 -1.12
C ILE A 43 -9.11 1.68 -0.30
N TYR A 44 -9.57 0.46 0.02
CA TYR A 44 -8.76 -0.51 0.74
C TYR A 44 -7.58 -1.03 -0.11
N ARG A 45 -7.80 -1.40 -1.38
CA ARG A 45 -6.75 -1.91 -2.28
C ARG A 45 -5.68 -0.86 -2.60
N LYS A 46 -6.06 0.42 -2.71
CA LYS A 46 -5.08 1.49 -2.94
C LYS A 46 -4.21 1.77 -1.71
N SER A 47 -4.75 1.58 -0.50
CA SER A 47 -4.00 1.80 0.75
C SER A 47 -2.84 0.80 0.93
N GLU A 48 -3.00 -0.45 0.49
CA GLU A 48 -1.94 -1.46 0.59
C GLU A 48 -0.77 -1.16 -0.34
N THR A 49 -1.04 -0.72 -1.57
CA THR A 49 0.01 -0.29 -2.50
C THR A 49 0.76 0.93 -1.95
N ILE A 50 0.05 1.89 -1.35
CA ILE A 50 0.67 3.09 -0.77
C ILE A 50 1.54 2.72 0.45
N ALA A 51 1.05 1.86 1.34
CA ALA A 51 1.81 1.41 2.51
C ALA A 51 3.09 0.67 2.11
N PHE A 52 3.04 -0.13 1.04
CA PHE A 52 4.20 -0.82 0.50
C PHE A 52 5.25 0.15 -0.05
N TRP A 53 4.85 1.11 -0.88
CA TRP A 53 5.74 2.14 -1.40
C TRP A 53 6.34 3.01 -0.29
N LEU A 54 5.56 3.35 0.75
CA LEU A 54 6.04 4.12 1.89
C LEU A 54 7.08 3.35 2.72
N LYS A 55 6.90 2.04 2.90
CA LYS A 55 7.92 1.16 3.51
C LYS A 55 9.22 1.13 2.71
N ILE A 56 9.15 0.97 1.39
CA ILE A 56 10.34 0.97 0.51
C ILE A 56 11.07 2.31 0.62
N LEU A 57 10.33 3.43 0.52
CA LEU A 57 10.91 4.76 0.58
C LEU A 57 11.61 5.01 1.93
N THR A 58 11.03 4.52 3.02
CA THR A 58 11.63 4.61 4.36
C THR A 58 12.95 3.82 4.45
N LEU A 59 13.01 2.62 3.88
CA LEU A 59 14.25 1.82 3.86
C LEU A 59 15.35 2.46 3.01
N VAL A 60 15.01 2.97 1.82
CA VAL A 60 15.98 3.64 0.94
C VAL A 60 16.53 4.89 1.62
N PHE A 61 15.64 5.72 2.19
CA PHE A 61 16.05 6.94 2.88
C PHE A 61 16.91 6.63 4.11
N GLY A 62 16.53 5.62 4.89
CA GLY A 62 17.31 5.13 6.03
C GLY A 62 18.71 4.66 5.61
N GLY A 63 18.83 3.93 4.50
CA GLY A 63 20.12 3.49 3.95
C GLY A 63 21.02 4.66 3.54
N ILE A 64 20.47 5.68 2.88
CA ILE A 64 21.21 6.89 2.48
C ILE A 64 21.73 7.63 3.72
N VAL A 65 20.90 7.80 4.74
CA VAL A 65 21.29 8.48 5.99
C VAL A 65 22.39 7.70 6.71
N ILE A 66 22.26 6.37 6.82
CA ILE A 66 23.29 5.52 7.46
C ILE A 66 24.60 5.62 6.69
N MET A 67 24.57 5.52 5.36
CA MET A 67 25.77 5.61 4.53
C MET A 67 26.44 6.99 4.63
N GLY A 68 25.65 8.06 4.61
CA GLY A 68 26.12 9.43 4.80
C GLY A 68 26.78 9.62 6.17
N CYS A 69 26.11 9.20 7.25
CA CYS A 69 26.66 9.27 8.60
C CYS A 69 27.95 8.46 8.74
N SER A 70 28.00 7.26 8.16
CA SER A 70 29.19 6.39 8.18
C SER A 70 30.37 7.05 7.46
N GLY A 71 30.10 7.70 6.31
CA GLY A 71 31.10 8.44 5.54
C GLY A 71 31.65 9.64 6.31
N VAL A 72 30.78 10.44 6.93
CA VAL A 72 31.20 11.59 7.75
C VAL A 72 32.01 11.13 8.96
N LEU A 73 31.58 10.10 9.68
CA LEU A 73 32.33 9.54 10.81
C LEU A 73 33.71 9.00 10.40
N SER A 74 33.84 8.48 9.18
CA SER A 74 35.12 7.98 8.65
C SER A 74 36.16 9.09 8.46
N LEU A 75 35.75 10.35 8.28
CA LEU A 75 36.66 11.49 8.20
C LEU A 75 37.30 11.85 9.56
N PHE A 76 36.66 11.45 10.67
CA PHE A 76 37.12 11.74 12.03
C PHE A 76 37.76 10.52 12.72
N ALA A 77 37.71 9.34 12.11
CA ALA A 77 38.20 8.10 12.71
C ALA A 77 39.67 7.85 12.39
N VAL A 78 40.45 7.50 13.41
CA VAL A 78 41.89 7.16 13.30
C VAL A 78 42.14 5.89 12.46
N ASN A 79 41.13 5.03 12.29
CA ASN A 79 41.18 3.81 11.48
C ASN A 79 39.96 3.70 10.53
N PRO A 80 40.07 4.13 9.27
CA PRO A 80 38.92 4.29 8.36
C PRO A 80 38.36 2.97 7.78
N GLN A 81 39.09 1.85 7.86
CA GLN A 81 38.64 0.58 7.25
C GLN A 81 37.41 -0.05 7.92
N LYS A 82 37.31 0.05 9.26
CA LYS A 82 36.22 -0.57 10.02
C LYS A 82 34.85 0.07 9.76
N PRO A 83 34.67 1.41 9.78
CA PRO A 83 33.37 2.02 9.55
C PRO A 83 32.87 1.82 8.10
N LEU A 84 33.79 1.78 7.12
CA LEU A 84 33.43 1.57 5.71
C LEU A 84 32.84 0.18 5.46
N ILE A 85 33.46 -0.87 6.00
CA ILE A 85 32.99 -2.26 5.86
C ILE A 85 31.64 -2.42 6.59
N THR A 86 31.52 -1.87 7.80
CA THR A 86 30.29 -2.00 8.59
C THR A 86 29.10 -1.31 7.89
N GLY A 87 29.31 -0.11 7.36
CA GLY A 87 28.28 0.60 6.59
C GLY A 87 27.91 -0.14 5.29
N GLY A 88 28.89 -0.73 4.61
CA GLY A 88 28.67 -1.54 3.41
C GLY A 88 27.82 -2.79 3.67
N VAL A 89 28.10 -3.52 4.75
CA VAL A 89 27.34 -4.72 5.14
C VAL A 89 25.89 -4.38 5.49
N ILE A 90 25.66 -3.31 6.24
CA ILE A 90 24.31 -2.86 6.61
C ILE A 90 23.52 -2.46 5.35
N CYS A 91 24.13 -1.70 4.45
CA CYS A 91 23.50 -1.29 3.20
C CYS A 91 23.13 -2.50 2.32
N CYS A 92 24.02 -3.49 2.23
CA CYS A 92 23.78 -4.72 1.48
C CYS A 92 22.63 -5.54 2.07
N MET A 93 22.59 -5.72 3.40
CA MET A 93 21.47 -6.37 4.09
C MET A 93 20.13 -5.67 3.83
N MET A 94 20.09 -4.33 3.89
CA MET A 94 18.87 -3.56 3.62
C MET A 94 18.38 -3.71 2.18
N MET A 95 19.29 -3.72 1.19
CA MET A 95 18.92 -3.97 -0.21
C MET A 95 18.33 -5.37 -0.39
N LEU A 96 18.93 -6.40 0.21
CA LEU A 96 18.43 -7.77 0.11
C LEU A 96 17.01 -7.90 0.69
N ILE A 97 16.74 -7.26 1.83
CA ILE A 97 15.40 -7.23 2.43
C ILE A 97 14.41 -6.52 1.49
N ALA A 98 14.79 -5.39 0.90
CA ALA A 98 13.94 -4.67 -0.05
C ALA A 98 13.61 -5.51 -1.29
N ILE A 99 14.62 -6.18 -1.87
CA ILE A 99 14.43 -7.09 -3.02
C ILE A 99 13.51 -8.24 -2.64
N ALA A 100 13.73 -8.87 -1.49
CA ALA A 100 12.91 -9.97 -1.00
C ALA A 100 11.43 -9.56 -0.87
N MET A 101 11.16 -8.38 -0.30
CA MET A 101 9.80 -7.85 -0.20
C MET A 101 9.15 -7.59 -1.57
N ILE A 102 9.90 -7.05 -2.53
CA ILE A 102 9.41 -6.83 -3.91
C ILE A 102 9.07 -8.18 -4.58
N THR A 103 9.94 -9.18 -4.43
CA THR A 103 9.69 -10.51 -5.00
C THR A 103 8.47 -11.18 -4.37
N LEU A 104 8.29 -11.07 -3.05
CA LEU A 104 7.10 -11.62 -2.38
C LEU A 104 5.81 -10.96 -2.86
N LYS A 105 5.81 -9.63 -2.98
CA LYS A 105 4.66 -8.87 -3.53
C LYS A 105 4.33 -9.32 -4.96
N TRP A 106 5.35 -9.50 -5.80
CA TRP A 106 5.18 -9.92 -7.19
C TRP A 106 4.63 -11.34 -7.33
N ILE A 107 4.98 -12.24 -6.40
CA ILE A 107 4.44 -13.61 -6.34
C ILE A 107 2.96 -13.56 -5.95
N GLU A 108 2.61 -12.78 -4.93
CA GLU A 108 1.22 -12.65 -4.46
C GLU A 108 0.31 -12.06 -5.56
N ASP A 109 0.77 -11.02 -6.27
CA ASP A 109 0.04 -10.43 -7.40
C ASP A 109 -0.12 -11.40 -8.60
N ARG A 110 0.63 -12.51 -8.64
CA ARG A 110 0.52 -13.56 -9.68
C ARG A 110 -0.45 -14.68 -9.30
N GLU A 111 -0.80 -14.80 -8.03
CA GLU A 111 -1.75 -15.80 -7.53
C GLU A 111 -3.21 -15.30 -7.56
N GLU A 112 -3.44 -13.98 -7.60
CA GLU A 112 -4.76 -13.35 -7.81
C GLU A 112 -5.19 -13.27 -9.28
#